data_AF-A0A3N5R7E5-F1
#
_entry.id   AF-A0A3N5R7E5-F1
#
_cell.length_a   1.000
_cell.length_b   1.000
_cell.length_c   1.000
_cell.angle_alpha   90.00
_cell.angle_beta   90.00
_cell.angle_gamma   90.00
#
_symmetry.space_group_name_H-M   'P 1'
#
loop_
_entity.id
_entity.type
_entity.pdbx_description
1 polymer ?
#
loop_
_entity_poly.entity_id
_entity_poly.type
_entity_poly.pdbx_seq_one_letter_code
_entity_poly.pdbx_strand_id
1 'polypeptide(L)'
;MKISRIRFIVLCLAIFLAGCATPSTPPKSETPMAPAPTPAAPLLPADVLDKKIENLGRILENSKLNEDERTIALNLQNTYKTMKILNKDSANKIDVTRQMIVMLFNHLSQLEDRYFQRKQPDEKYYLEALSVLILKKKKIQESYLAGDHAGVINQCLDLEATFGSDALTPDIGLTFAISLAEKGMLKEATKIGQKITRELESKPDLLNLRVKTLEWQLAQGNKETAQQIYEKTLDEMDQKQSLVKRAKQLMTGESPAKIVKTENSAPPLVDPAAKDTPLTRLLRQIEELVKNNQYGKAKLLLTNQWRQSQGAETETIEQALKSVTIAEEKYQQEENVKTAQNNETLAAARKLIKEQKNTEAIDLLSGLLNDPNVSPEVKELRESAIQNLINDERNKAATLFSAAVKTGDAAKKKEYLLASYRKLKVLIEKFPQSKLIGKLNGNIQKVKEELQKLGVNPE
;
A
#
# COMPACT_ATOMS: atom_id res chain seq x y z
N MET A 1 17.74 23.43 23.83
CA MET A 1 18.10 22.13 24.44
C MET A 1 19.09 21.40 23.54
N LYS A 2 20.37 21.57 23.86
CA LYS A 2 21.51 20.82 23.32
C LYS A 2 22.25 20.28 24.55
N ILE A 3 23.12 19.29 24.34
CA ILE A 3 24.10 18.69 25.26
C ILE A 3 23.69 17.29 25.74
N SER A 4 24.17 16.26 25.02
CA SER A 4 24.60 14.99 25.61
C SER A 4 25.46 14.22 24.60
N ARG A 5 26.71 14.65 24.40
CA ARG A 5 27.76 13.87 23.70
C ARG A 5 29.16 14.29 24.16
N ILE A 6 29.43 14.34 25.46
CA ILE A 6 30.80 14.43 26.01
C ILE A 6 30.84 13.65 27.32
N ARG A 7 30.97 12.32 27.25
CA ARG A 7 31.16 11.45 28.42
C ARG A 7 32.13 10.28 28.19
N PHE A 8 33.11 10.44 27.29
CA PHE A 8 34.07 9.35 27.03
C PHE A 8 35.55 9.74 27.06
N ILE A 9 35.90 10.93 27.56
CA ILE A 9 37.31 11.37 27.64
C ILE A 9 37.60 12.01 29.00
N VAL A 10 37.49 11.26 30.11
CA VAL A 10 38.07 11.66 31.43
C VAL A 10 38.44 10.44 32.31
N LEU A 11 38.89 9.31 31.74
CA LEU A 11 39.30 8.15 32.57
C LEU A 11 40.68 7.59 32.22
N CYS A 12 41.65 8.47 31.92
CA CYS A 12 43.04 8.05 31.67
C CYS A 12 44.11 8.88 32.39
N LEU A 13 43.78 9.59 33.49
CA LEU A 13 44.80 10.40 34.18
C LEU A 13 44.62 10.44 35.69
N ALA A 14 44.92 9.33 36.35
CA ALA A 14 45.36 9.29 37.73
C ALA A 14 45.90 7.88 38.03
N ILE A 15 47.21 7.73 38.14
CA ILE A 15 47.96 6.93 39.14
C ILE A 15 49.45 7.14 38.78
N PHE A 16 50.00 8.22 39.32
CA PHE A 16 51.42 8.41 39.58
C PHE A 16 51.49 9.18 40.89
N LEU A 17 51.65 8.48 42.02
CA LEU A 17 52.29 9.02 43.21
C LEU A 17 52.96 7.88 43.98
N ALA A 18 54.18 8.19 44.42
CA ALA A 18 55.17 7.34 45.05
C ALA A 18 54.90 7.07 46.54
N GLY A 19 55.62 6.10 47.13
CA GLY A 19 55.69 5.92 48.58
C GLY A 19 56.52 4.71 49.01
N CYS A 20 57.63 4.97 49.71
CA CYS A 20 58.75 4.08 50.07
C CYS A 20 58.47 3.04 51.17
N ALA A 21 59.20 1.90 51.13
CA ALA A 21 59.85 1.30 52.30
C ALA A 21 60.90 0.23 51.88
N THR A 22 62.13 0.40 52.37
CA THR A 22 63.25 -0.57 52.42
C THR A 22 63.41 -1.04 53.88
N PRO A 23 64.40 -1.88 54.25
CA PRO A 23 64.88 -3.15 53.68
C PRO A 23 64.88 -4.28 54.75
N SER A 24 65.01 -5.54 54.35
CA SER A 24 65.52 -6.61 55.24
C SER A 24 66.15 -7.73 54.42
N THR A 25 67.43 -8.00 54.70
CA THR A 25 68.26 -9.13 54.23
C THR A 25 69.11 -9.58 55.42
N PRO A 26 69.69 -10.80 55.48
CA PRO A 26 69.37 -12.08 54.84
C PRO A 26 69.45 -13.26 55.87
N PRO A 27 69.55 -14.55 55.47
CA PRO A 27 70.91 -15.08 55.31
C PRO A 27 71.12 -15.98 54.08
N LYS A 28 72.40 -16.09 53.73
CA LYS A 28 73.00 -16.83 52.62
C LYS A 28 72.61 -18.31 52.59
N SER A 29 72.30 -18.80 51.40
CA SER A 29 72.73 -20.14 50.99
C SER A 29 73.15 -20.10 49.52
N GLU A 30 74.41 -20.50 49.33
CA GLU A 30 75.00 -21.20 48.18
C GLU A 30 74.54 -20.81 46.78
N THR A 31 75.46 -20.21 46.03
CA THR A 31 75.43 -20.14 44.55
C THR A 31 75.35 -21.53 43.93
N PRO A 32 74.35 -21.80 43.07
CA PRO A 32 74.48 -22.75 42.00
C PRO A 32 74.65 -21.99 40.68
N MET A 33 75.44 -22.58 39.77
CA MET A 33 75.72 -22.16 38.40
C MET A 33 74.65 -21.27 37.75
N ALA A 34 75.11 -20.20 37.07
CA ALA A 34 74.28 -19.39 36.18
C ALA A 34 73.43 -20.30 35.27
N PRO A 35 72.09 -20.24 35.37
CA PRO A 35 71.24 -20.89 34.39
C PRO A 35 71.50 -20.23 33.03
N ALA A 36 71.57 -21.04 31.98
CA ALA A 36 71.52 -20.56 30.60
C ALA A 36 70.39 -19.52 30.45
N PRO A 37 70.56 -18.46 29.64
CA PRO A 37 69.56 -17.41 29.50
C PRO A 37 68.22 -18.07 29.17
N THR A 38 67.29 -18.02 30.12
CA THR A 38 65.94 -18.56 29.99
C THR A 38 65.34 -17.95 28.73
N PRO A 39 64.80 -18.77 27.79
CA PRO A 39 64.18 -18.25 26.57
C PRO A 39 63.20 -17.17 26.96
N ALA A 40 63.48 -15.97 26.48
CA ALA A 40 62.83 -14.81 27.00
C ALA A 40 61.35 -14.87 26.59
N ALA A 41 60.44 -14.84 27.58
CA ALA A 41 59.02 -15.09 27.34
C ALA A 41 58.50 -14.25 26.16
N PRO A 42 57.68 -14.85 25.26
CA PRO A 42 57.12 -14.17 24.10
C PRO A 42 56.31 -12.95 24.55
N LEU A 43 56.41 -11.86 23.78
CA LEU A 43 55.80 -10.56 24.10
C LEU A 43 54.28 -10.60 24.00
N LEU A 44 53.75 -11.46 23.13
CA LEU A 44 52.32 -11.73 22.98
C LEU A 44 52.04 -13.20 23.24
N PRO A 45 50.93 -13.54 23.91
CA PRO A 45 50.49 -14.93 24.04
C PRO A 45 50.24 -15.54 22.65
N ALA A 46 50.90 -16.66 22.35
CA ALA A 46 50.82 -17.30 21.04
C ALA A 46 49.38 -17.76 20.70
N ASP A 47 48.61 -18.13 21.73
CA ASP A 47 47.21 -18.55 21.60
C ASP A 47 46.30 -17.40 21.13
N VAL A 48 46.63 -16.15 21.48
CA VAL A 48 45.87 -14.97 21.03
C VAL A 48 46.10 -14.74 19.54
N LEU A 49 47.35 -14.84 19.06
CA LEU A 49 47.65 -14.71 17.64
C LEU A 49 47.01 -15.84 16.82
N ASP A 50 47.00 -17.06 17.35
CA ASP A 50 46.40 -18.22 16.69
C ASP A 50 44.89 -18.08 16.54
N LYS A 51 44.19 -17.67 17.60
CA LYS A 51 42.76 -17.36 17.52
C LYS A 51 42.44 -16.26 16.50
N LYS A 52 43.30 -15.24 16.38
CA LYS A 52 43.12 -14.15 15.41
C LYS A 52 43.33 -14.62 13.97
N ILE A 53 44.37 -15.42 13.72
CA ILE A 53 44.66 -16.00 12.40
C ILE A 53 43.52 -16.93 11.94
N GLU A 54 43.05 -17.80 12.83
CA GLU A 54 41.96 -18.74 12.56
C GLU A 54 40.64 -18.01 12.29
N ASN A 55 40.30 -17.01 13.10
CA ASN A 55 39.08 -16.23 12.91
C ASN A 55 39.07 -15.49 11.56
N LEU A 56 40.21 -14.91 11.15
CA LEU A 56 40.35 -14.30 9.82
C LEU A 56 40.27 -15.35 8.70
N GLY A 57 40.78 -16.56 8.91
CA GLY A 57 40.63 -17.67 7.97
C GLY A 57 39.15 -18.01 7.75
N ARG A 58 38.39 -18.15 8.83
CA ARG A 58 36.95 -18.41 8.77
C ARG A 58 36.18 -17.30 8.05
N ILE A 59 36.56 -16.03 8.27
CA ILE A 59 35.95 -14.88 7.59
C ILE A 59 36.23 -14.91 6.08
N LEU A 60 37.47 -15.22 5.68
CA LEU A 60 37.89 -15.31 4.28
C LEU A 60 37.21 -16.46 3.50
N GLU A 61 36.83 -17.53 4.20
CA GLU A 61 36.17 -18.71 3.62
C GLU A 61 34.64 -18.56 3.54
N ASN A 62 34.00 -17.97 4.56
CA ASN A 62 32.54 -18.06 4.74
C ASN A 62 31.78 -16.75 4.49
N SER A 63 32.46 -15.64 4.20
CA SER A 63 31.82 -14.33 4.01
C SER A 63 31.82 -13.91 2.54
N LYS A 64 30.73 -13.26 2.10
CA LYS A 64 30.67 -12.58 0.79
C LYS A 64 31.47 -11.27 0.85
N LEU A 65 32.79 -11.37 0.90
CA LEU A 65 33.70 -10.21 0.85
C LEU A 65 33.89 -9.77 -0.59
N ASN A 66 33.92 -8.46 -0.82
CA ASN A 66 34.40 -7.94 -2.11
C ASN A 66 35.94 -8.11 -2.23
N GLU A 67 36.49 -7.92 -3.42
CA GLU A 67 37.92 -8.16 -3.70
C GLU A 67 38.85 -7.33 -2.79
N ASP A 68 38.47 -6.10 -2.48
CA ASP A 68 39.21 -5.22 -1.58
C ASP A 68 39.19 -5.69 -0.12
N GLU A 69 38.02 -6.04 0.40
CA GLU A 69 37.85 -6.57 1.76
C GLU A 69 38.62 -7.88 1.94
N ARG A 70 38.60 -8.73 0.90
CA ARG A 70 39.37 -9.97 0.88
C ARG A 70 40.86 -9.70 0.94
N THR A 71 41.34 -8.73 0.15
CA THR A 71 42.76 -8.33 0.14
C THR A 71 43.21 -7.81 1.50
N ILE A 72 42.38 -6.99 2.16
CA ILE A 72 42.68 -6.45 3.50
C ILE A 72 42.74 -7.57 4.54
N ALA A 73 41.74 -8.45 4.57
CA ALA A 73 41.70 -9.56 5.51
C ALA A 73 42.88 -10.53 5.31
N LEU A 74 43.30 -10.78 4.07
CA LEU A 74 44.51 -11.56 3.77
C LEU A 74 45.79 -10.86 4.27
N ASN A 75 45.92 -9.56 4.01
CA ASN A 75 47.07 -8.79 4.47
C ASN A 75 47.18 -8.78 6.00
N LEU A 76 46.06 -8.57 6.70
CA LEU A 76 46.03 -8.61 8.17
C LEU A 76 46.37 -10.00 8.71
N GLN A 77 45.83 -11.06 8.09
CA GLN A 77 46.13 -12.43 8.48
C GLN A 77 47.63 -12.73 8.30
N ASN A 78 48.23 -12.26 7.21
CA ASN A 78 49.66 -12.40 6.96
C ASN A 78 50.49 -11.61 7.98
N THR A 79 50.07 -10.39 8.34
CA THR A 79 50.70 -9.61 9.41
C THR A 79 50.71 -10.37 10.73
N TYR A 80 49.59 -11.00 11.13
CA TYR A 80 49.56 -11.82 12.36
C TYR A 80 50.42 -13.09 12.26
N LYS A 81 50.50 -13.73 11.09
CA LYS A 81 51.43 -14.87 10.86
C LYS A 81 52.89 -14.44 11.01
N THR A 82 53.27 -13.30 10.43
CA THR A 82 54.62 -12.73 10.56
C THR A 82 54.93 -12.37 12.00
N MET A 83 53.97 -11.77 12.73
CA MET A 83 54.12 -11.50 14.17
C MET A 83 54.29 -12.79 14.97
N LYS A 84 53.57 -13.86 14.65
CA LYS A 84 53.75 -15.16 15.30
C LYS A 84 55.16 -15.72 15.10
N ILE A 85 55.75 -15.53 13.91
CA ILE A 85 57.12 -15.97 13.61
C ILE A 85 58.12 -15.11 14.38
N LEU A 86 58.01 -13.78 14.30
CA LEU A 86 58.92 -12.85 14.99
C LEU A 86 58.85 -12.96 16.52
N ASN A 87 57.69 -13.30 17.07
CA ASN A 87 57.51 -13.51 18.51
C ASN A 87 58.19 -14.79 19.04
N LYS A 88 58.62 -15.69 18.15
CA LYS A 88 59.41 -16.89 18.52
C LYS A 88 60.91 -16.61 18.57
N ASP A 89 61.40 -15.59 17.87
CA ASP A 89 62.83 -15.28 17.77
C ASP A 89 63.21 -14.19 18.79
N SER A 90 63.63 -14.61 19.99
CA SER A 90 63.70 -13.75 21.18
C SER A 90 65.02 -12.97 21.35
N ALA A 91 65.87 -12.87 20.31
CA ALA A 91 67.23 -12.35 20.46
C ALA A 91 67.29 -10.82 20.68
N ASN A 92 66.31 -10.04 20.19
CA ASN A 92 66.31 -8.59 20.38
C ASN A 92 64.90 -8.01 20.55
N LYS A 93 64.35 -8.13 21.77
CA LYS A 93 62.95 -7.79 22.09
C LYS A 93 62.54 -6.36 21.70
N ILE A 94 63.44 -5.39 21.81
CA ILE A 94 63.13 -3.98 21.54
C ILE A 94 62.89 -3.77 20.05
N ASP A 95 63.74 -4.35 19.20
CA ASP A 95 63.61 -4.18 17.74
C ASP A 95 62.41 -4.97 17.19
N VAL A 96 62.19 -6.19 17.69
CA VAL A 96 61.00 -7.00 17.37
C VAL A 96 59.71 -6.28 17.77
N THR A 97 59.65 -5.69 18.96
CA THR A 97 58.49 -4.91 19.42
C THR A 97 58.25 -3.71 18.50
N ARG A 98 59.31 -2.99 18.13
CA ARG A 98 59.22 -1.82 17.23
C ARG A 98 58.69 -2.22 15.85
N GLN A 99 59.19 -3.32 15.29
CA GLN A 99 58.73 -3.84 14.00
C GLN A 99 57.25 -4.27 14.05
N MET A 100 56.82 -4.94 15.13
CA MET A 100 55.41 -5.30 15.31
C MET A 100 54.50 -4.07 15.42
N ILE A 101 54.90 -3.06 16.19
CA ILE A 101 54.13 -1.82 16.32
C ILE A 101 54.01 -1.12 14.97
N VAL A 102 55.10 -1.00 14.21
CA VAL A 102 55.09 -0.38 12.87
C VAL A 102 54.18 -1.14 11.91
N MET A 103 54.20 -2.48 11.92
CA MET A 103 53.31 -3.28 11.07
C MET A 103 51.83 -3.10 11.43
N LEU A 104 51.48 -3.12 12.73
CA LEU A 104 50.11 -2.87 13.18
C LEU A 104 49.66 -1.46 12.85
N PHE A 105 50.53 -0.46 13.07
CA PHE A 105 50.22 0.94 12.81
C PHE A 105 50.01 1.19 11.32
N ASN A 106 50.87 0.65 10.45
CA ASN A 106 50.70 0.76 9.00
C ASN A 106 49.40 0.11 8.53
N HIS A 107 49.03 -1.05 9.10
CA HIS A 107 47.78 -1.70 8.74
C HIS A 107 46.56 -0.94 9.26
N LEU A 108 46.66 -0.36 10.46
CA LEU A 108 45.62 0.50 11.02
C LEU A 108 45.46 1.77 10.17
N SER A 109 46.55 2.42 9.77
CA SER A 109 46.50 3.59 8.88
C SER A 109 45.92 3.25 7.51
N GLN A 110 46.25 2.09 6.92
CA GLN A 110 45.61 1.62 5.68
C GLN A 110 44.10 1.37 5.86
N LEU A 111 43.70 0.85 7.02
CA LEU A 111 42.30 0.63 7.35
C LEU A 111 41.56 1.94 7.61
N GLU A 112 42.18 2.90 8.30
CA GLU A 112 41.67 4.25 8.53
C GLU A 112 41.54 5.01 7.22
N ASP A 113 42.60 5.10 6.42
CA ASP A 113 42.57 5.72 5.09
C ASP A 113 41.47 5.11 4.26
N ARG A 114 41.32 3.78 4.24
CA ARG A 114 40.24 3.14 3.46
C ARG A 114 38.86 3.29 4.09
N TYR A 115 38.70 3.35 5.40
CA TYR A 115 37.42 3.57 6.07
C TYR A 115 36.92 5.01 5.86
N PHE A 116 37.84 5.98 5.88
CA PHE A 116 37.54 7.39 5.65
C PHE A 116 37.55 7.77 4.15
N GLN A 117 38.24 7.02 3.29
CA GLN A 117 38.16 7.12 1.82
C GLN A 117 37.09 6.22 1.21
N ARG A 118 36.48 5.30 1.98
CA ARG A 118 35.23 4.63 1.61
C ARG A 118 34.24 5.77 1.46
N LYS A 119 34.09 6.27 0.23
CA LYS A 119 33.01 7.19 -0.11
C LYS A 119 31.76 6.47 0.39
N GLN A 120 31.15 6.99 1.46
CA GLN A 120 29.75 6.70 1.67
C GLN A 120 29.12 7.00 0.31
N PRO A 121 28.34 6.08 -0.28
CA PRO A 121 27.65 6.38 -1.52
C PRO A 121 27.04 7.76 -1.32
N ASP A 122 27.42 8.71 -2.17
CA ASP A 122 27.13 10.13 -2.01
C ASP A 122 25.73 10.24 -1.40
N GLU A 123 25.60 10.75 -0.18
CA GLU A 123 24.36 10.62 0.61
C GLU A 123 23.16 11.09 -0.22
N LYS A 124 23.43 12.06 -1.10
CA LYS A 124 22.55 12.54 -2.16
C LYS A 124 22.12 11.45 -3.17
N TYR A 125 23.03 10.66 -3.71
CA TYR A 125 22.76 9.56 -4.65
C TYR A 125 21.96 8.43 -3.99
N TYR A 126 22.26 8.08 -2.73
CA TYR A 126 21.48 7.09 -1.98
C TYR A 126 20.06 7.59 -1.70
N LEU A 127 19.90 8.84 -1.25
CA LEU A 127 18.60 9.45 -1.02
C LEU A 127 17.80 9.60 -2.33
N GLU A 128 18.47 9.91 -3.44
CA GLU A 128 17.85 9.99 -4.77
C GLU A 128 17.37 8.61 -5.24
N ALA A 129 18.22 7.56 -5.15
CA ALA A 129 17.83 6.20 -5.48
C ALA A 129 16.68 5.67 -4.60
N LEU A 130 16.70 5.97 -3.30
CA LEU A 130 15.61 5.63 -2.38
C LEU A 130 14.32 6.37 -2.72
N SER A 131 14.40 7.65 -3.09
CA SER A 131 13.23 8.42 -3.53
C SER A 131 12.61 7.83 -4.79
N VAL A 132 13.43 7.41 -5.76
CA VAL A 132 12.98 6.76 -6.99
C VAL A 132 12.32 5.41 -6.68
N LEU A 133 12.92 4.62 -5.78
CA LEU A 133 12.34 3.36 -5.32
C LEU A 133 10.96 3.56 -4.69
N ILE A 134 10.82 4.52 -3.78
CA ILE A 134 9.55 4.85 -3.12
C ILE A 134 8.51 5.31 -4.14
N LEU A 135 8.88 6.19 -5.08
CA LEU A 135 7.98 6.69 -6.11
C LEU A 135 7.49 5.56 -7.03
N LYS A 136 8.38 4.66 -7.46
CA LYS A 136 8.01 3.49 -8.27
C LYS A 136 7.06 2.56 -7.52
N LYS A 137 7.33 2.25 -6.24
CA LYS A 137 6.43 1.45 -5.40
C LYS A 137 5.05 2.07 -5.23
N LYS A 138 5.00 3.39 -4.99
CA LYS A 138 3.75 4.13 -4.89
C LYS A 138 2.94 4.05 -6.20
N LYS A 139 3.60 4.22 -7.34
CA LYS A 139 2.96 4.13 -8.65
C LYS A 139 2.37 2.74 -8.92
N ILE A 140 3.07 1.69 -8.48
CA ILE A 140 2.57 0.30 -8.57
C ILE A 140 1.28 0.15 -7.75
N GLN A 141 1.27 0.66 -6.51
CA GLN A 141 0.09 0.62 -5.66
C GLN A 141 -1.08 1.42 -6.25
N GLU A 142 -0.82 2.63 -6.76
CA GLU A 142 -1.83 3.47 -7.42
C GLU A 142 -2.42 2.77 -8.66
N SER A 143 -1.57 2.13 -9.48
CA SER A 143 -2.00 1.38 -10.66
C SER A 143 -2.86 0.17 -10.29
N TYR A 144 -2.49 -0.54 -9.21
CA TYR A 144 -3.25 -1.67 -8.69
C TYR A 144 -4.63 -1.23 -8.17
N LEU A 145 -4.69 -0.14 -7.39
CA LEU A 145 -5.95 0.43 -6.89
C LEU A 145 -6.86 0.94 -8.01
N ALA A 146 -6.27 1.39 -9.13
CA ALA A 146 -7.01 1.81 -10.33
C ALA A 146 -7.46 0.62 -11.21
N GLY A 147 -7.12 -0.63 -10.88
CA GLY A 147 -7.40 -1.81 -11.70
C GLY A 147 -6.52 -1.93 -12.96
N ASP A 148 -5.47 -1.12 -13.09
CA ASP A 148 -4.53 -1.19 -14.20
C ASP A 148 -3.48 -2.28 -13.99
N HIS A 149 -3.92 -3.54 -14.14
CA HIS A 149 -3.06 -4.71 -13.98
C HIS A 149 -1.91 -4.76 -15.01
N ALA A 150 -2.08 -4.18 -16.21
CA ALA A 150 -1.00 -4.11 -17.20
C ALA A 150 0.07 -3.10 -16.76
N GLY A 151 -0.35 -1.95 -16.23
CA GLY A 151 0.53 -0.95 -15.62
C GLY A 151 1.31 -1.52 -14.44
N VAL A 152 0.66 -2.29 -13.56
CA VAL A 152 1.33 -2.98 -12.44
C VAL A 152 2.43 -3.91 -12.92
N ILE A 153 2.13 -4.78 -13.90
CA ILE A 153 3.12 -5.74 -14.45
C ILE A 153 4.34 -4.98 -15.00
N ASN A 154 4.11 -3.99 -15.85
CA ASN A 154 5.19 -3.23 -16.48
C ASN A 154 6.05 -2.50 -15.45
N GLN A 155 5.42 -1.91 -14.42
CA GLN A 155 6.13 -1.18 -13.38
C GLN A 155 6.89 -2.11 -12.42
N CYS A 156 6.38 -3.30 -12.13
CA CYS A 156 7.10 -4.30 -11.34
C CYS A 156 8.33 -4.83 -12.10
N LEU A 157 8.21 -5.09 -13.41
CA LEU A 157 9.34 -5.49 -14.25
C LEU A 157 10.40 -4.38 -14.35
N ASP A 158 9.99 -3.12 -14.53
CA ASP A 158 10.87 -1.96 -14.53
C ASP A 158 11.55 -1.76 -13.16
N LEU A 159 10.83 -1.99 -12.06
CA LEU A 159 11.38 -1.93 -10.72
C LEU A 159 12.43 -3.01 -10.48
N GLU A 160 12.15 -4.24 -10.88
CA GLU A 160 13.09 -5.38 -10.81
C GLU A 160 14.31 -5.15 -11.71
N ALA A 161 14.13 -4.61 -12.91
CA ALA A 161 15.23 -4.28 -13.81
C ALA A 161 16.14 -3.16 -13.25
N THR A 162 15.55 -2.18 -12.55
CA THR A 162 16.29 -1.03 -12.00
C THR A 162 17.04 -1.36 -10.71
N PHE A 163 16.42 -2.14 -9.81
CA PHE A 163 16.91 -2.34 -8.43
C PHE A 163 17.18 -3.82 -8.08
N GLY A 164 16.95 -4.75 -9.01
CA GLY A 164 17.10 -6.18 -8.81
C GLY A 164 15.87 -6.86 -8.22
N SER A 165 15.92 -8.20 -8.15
CA SER A 165 14.80 -9.05 -7.69
C SER A 165 14.36 -8.82 -6.25
N ASP A 166 15.24 -8.24 -5.42
CA ASP A 166 14.97 -7.96 -4.01
C ASP A 166 14.16 -6.67 -3.80
N ALA A 167 13.99 -5.87 -4.86
CA ALA A 167 13.18 -4.66 -4.82
C ALA A 167 11.66 -4.95 -4.75
N LEU A 168 11.25 -6.13 -5.24
CA LEU A 168 9.90 -6.66 -5.14
C LEU A 168 9.64 -7.17 -3.72
N THR A 169 9.34 -6.24 -2.81
CA THR A 169 8.93 -6.58 -1.45
C THR A 169 7.64 -7.39 -1.44
N PRO A 170 7.35 -8.19 -0.40
CA PRO A 170 6.19 -9.08 -0.38
C PRO A 170 4.84 -8.44 -0.74
N ASP A 171 4.63 -7.19 -0.33
CA ASP A 171 3.45 -6.40 -0.65
C ASP A 171 3.34 -6.06 -2.15
N ILE A 172 4.45 -5.64 -2.77
CA ILE A 172 4.55 -5.36 -4.21
C ILE A 172 4.50 -6.66 -5.02
N GLY A 173 5.14 -7.71 -4.51
CA GLY A 173 5.08 -9.02 -5.11
C GLY A 173 3.65 -9.56 -5.15
N LEU A 174 2.88 -9.36 -4.07
CA LEU A 174 1.49 -9.83 -3.99
C LEU A 174 0.64 -9.18 -5.08
N THR A 175 0.72 -7.85 -5.23
CA THR A 175 -0.02 -7.13 -6.29
C THR A 175 0.46 -7.53 -7.68
N PHE A 176 1.75 -7.84 -7.84
CA PHE A 176 2.31 -8.35 -9.09
C PHE A 176 1.75 -9.72 -9.45
N ALA A 177 1.75 -10.69 -8.52
CA ALA A 177 1.22 -12.02 -8.72
C ALA A 177 -0.27 -12.01 -9.10
N ILE A 178 -1.07 -11.21 -8.39
CA ILE A 178 -2.50 -11.05 -8.69
C ILE A 178 -2.68 -10.44 -10.09
N SER A 179 -1.93 -9.38 -10.42
CA SER A 179 -2.06 -8.72 -11.73
C SER A 179 -1.64 -9.62 -12.90
N LEU A 180 -0.60 -10.46 -12.70
CA LEU A 180 -0.22 -11.50 -13.66
C LEU A 180 -1.36 -12.51 -13.89
N ALA A 181 -2.02 -12.96 -12.81
CA ALA A 181 -3.14 -13.89 -12.90
C ALA A 181 -4.33 -13.28 -13.65
N GLU A 182 -4.68 -12.03 -13.35
CA GLU A 182 -5.75 -11.27 -14.05
C GLU A 182 -5.47 -11.08 -15.54
N LYS A 183 -4.19 -11.08 -15.96
CA LYS A 183 -3.79 -11.05 -17.38
C LYS A 183 -3.59 -12.43 -18.00
N GLY A 184 -3.95 -13.50 -17.29
CA GLY A 184 -3.85 -14.88 -17.78
C GLY A 184 -2.44 -15.48 -17.71
N MET A 185 -1.46 -14.79 -17.12
CA MET A 185 -0.08 -15.26 -16.95
C MET A 185 0.05 -16.15 -15.70
N LEU A 186 -0.69 -17.27 -15.70
CA LEU A 186 -0.90 -18.10 -14.50
C LEU A 186 0.38 -18.78 -13.99
N LYS A 187 1.30 -19.15 -14.89
CA LYS A 187 2.56 -19.82 -14.50
C LYS A 187 3.47 -18.86 -13.73
N GLU A 188 3.63 -17.66 -14.25
CA GLU A 188 4.40 -16.58 -13.66
C GLU A 188 3.76 -16.13 -12.34
N ALA A 189 2.43 -15.94 -12.33
CA ALA A 189 1.67 -15.61 -11.13
C ALA A 189 1.88 -16.64 -10.02
N THR A 190 1.84 -17.93 -10.35
CA THR A 190 2.05 -19.02 -9.38
C THR A 190 3.48 -19.02 -8.86
N LYS A 191 4.48 -18.86 -9.73
CA LYS A 191 5.90 -18.81 -9.35
C LYS A 191 6.18 -17.66 -8.37
N ILE A 192 5.71 -16.46 -8.71
CA ILE A 192 5.88 -15.27 -7.87
C ILE A 192 5.08 -15.44 -6.56
N GLY A 193 3.82 -15.86 -6.66
CA GLY A 193 2.95 -16.11 -5.50
C GLY A 193 3.56 -17.08 -4.48
N GLN A 194 4.08 -18.23 -4.94
CA GLN A 194 4.73 -19.21 -4.05
C GLN A 194 5.96 -18.65 -3.33
N LYS A 195 6.77 -17.82 -4.01
CA LYS A 195 7.92 -17.15 -3.38
C LYS A 195 7.44 -16.24 -2.24
N ILE A 196 6.45 -15.40 -2.52
CA ILE A 196 5.93 -14.40 -1.56
C ILE A 196 5.20 -15.06 -0.40
N THR A 197 4.43 -16.12 -0.64
CA THR A 197 3.73 -16.85 0.43
C THR A 197 4.71 -17.30 1.51
N ARG A 198 5.86 -17.88 1.14
CA ARG A 198 6.89 -18.30 2.10
C ARG A 198 7.45 -17.12 2.91
N GLU A 199 7.64 -15.98 2.26
CA GLU A 199 8.12 -14.76 2.93
C GLU A 199 7.07 -14.16 3.88
N LEU A 200 5.79 -14.21 3.51
CA LEU A 200 4.68 -13.71 4.34
C LEU A 200 4.38 -14.64 5.52
N GLU A 201 4.42 -15.96 5.35
CA GLU A 201 4.19 -16.93 6.43
C GLU A 201 5.22 -16.80 7.56
N SER A 202 6.42 -16.31 7.27
CA SER A 202 7.48 -16.07 8.25
C SER A 202 7.28 -14.81 9.11
N LYS A 203 6.27 -13.98 8.80
CA LYS A 203 6.07 -12.66 9.41
C LYS A 203 4.72 -12.59 10.14
N PRO A 204 4.63 -11.84 11.26
CA PRO A 204 3.33 -11.54 11.86
C PRO A 204 2.42 -10.82 10.87
N ASP A 205 1.18 -11.30 10.73
CA ASP A 205 0.20 -10.73 9.82
C ASP A 205 -0.60 -9.58 10.46
N LEU A 206 -1.39 -8.88 9.65
CA LEU A 206 -2.23 -7.77 10.10
C LEU A 206 -3.28 -8.21 11.13
N LEU A 207 -3.77 -9.46 11.02
CA LEU A 207 -4.77 -10.00 11.94
C LEU A 207 -4.20 -10.08 13.36
N ASN A 208 -2.98 -10.63 13.50
CA ASN A 208 -2.28 -10.68 14.78
C ASN A 208 -2.07 -9.28 15.38
N LEU A 209 -1.66 -8.31 14.56
CA LEU A 209 -1.48 -6.93 15.02
C LEU A 209 -2.80 -6.31 15.53
N ARG A 210 -3.93 -6.58 14.88
CA ARG A 210 -5.24 -6.08 15.30
C ARG A 210 -5.70 -6.69 16.60
N VAL A 211 -5.55 -8.01 16.76
CA VAL A 211 -5.87 -8.70 18.02
C VAL A 211 -5.04 -8.11 19.17
N LYS A 212 -3.74 -7.88 18.95
CA LYS A 212 -2.88 -7.23 19.96
C LYS A 212 -3.29 -5.79 20.26
N THR A 213 -3.68 -5.04 19.23
CA THR A 213 -4.18 -3.67 19.42
C THR A 213 -5.47 -3.65 20.23
N LEU A 214 -6.38 -4.60 19.98
CA LEU A 214 -7.59 -4.79 20.77
C LEU A 214 -7.25 -5.10 22.24
N GLU A 215 -6.34 -6.04 22.50
CA GLU A 215 -5.87 -6.35 23.86
C GLU A 215 -5.32 -5.09 24.55
N TRP A 216 -4.52 -4.28 23.86
CA TRP A 216 -3.96 -3.04 24.41
C TRP A 216 -5.04 -1.99 24.69
N GLN A 217 -6.03 -1.82 23.80
CA GLN A 217 -7.14 -0.89 24.02
C GLN A 217 -8.01 -1.31 25.21
N LEU A 218 -8.26 -2.62 25.37
CA LEU A 218 -8.96 -3.15 26.56
C LEU A 218 -8.17 -2.92 27.84
N ALA A 219 -6.84 -3.15 27.83
CA ALA A 219 -5.98 -2.91 28.98
C ALA A 219 -5.92 -1.43 29.39
N GLN A 220 -6.11 -0.51 28.44
CA GLN A 220 -6.21 0.93 28.67
C GLN A 220 -7.63 1.40 29.06
N GLY A 221 -8.61 0.48 29.11
CA GLY A 221 -10.00 0.78 29.43
C GLY A 221 -10.83 1.38 28.29
N ASN A 222 -10.27 1.51 27.07
CA ASN A 222 -10.94 2.07 25.91
C ASN A 222 -11.80 1.02 25.19
N LYS A 223 -12.94 0.68 25.81
CA LYS A 223 -13.86 -0.37 25.34
C LYS A 223 -14.48 -0.08 23.98
N GLU A 224 -14.79 1.19 23.68
CA GLU A 224 -15.43 1.59 22.43
C GLU A 224 -14.51 1.38 21.23
N THR A 225 -13.24 1.78 21.35
CA THR A 225 -12.24 1.56 20.28
C THR A 225 -11.92 0.07 20.14
N ALA A 226 -11.84 -0.68 21.26
CA ALA A 226 -11.65 -2.12 21.22
C ALA A 226 -12.80 -2.84 20.48
N GLN A 227 -14.05 -2.40 20.69
CA GLN A 227 -15.22 -2.94 19.99
C GLN A 227 -15.15 -2.68 18.48
N GLN A 228 -14.80 -1.46 18.05
CA GLN A 228 -14.64 -1.16 16.62
C GLN A 228 -13.56 -2.03 15.95
N ILE A 229 -12.44 -2.24 16.65
CA ILE A 229 -11.37 -3.11 16.15
C ILE A 229 -11.86 -4.56 16.07
N TYR A 230 -12.66 -5.02 17.04
CA TYR A 230 -13.23 -6.36 17.06
C TYR A 230 -14.16 -6.59 15.86
N GLU A 231 -15.11 -5.68 15.62
CA GLU A 231 -16.06 -5.77 14.50
C GLU A 231 -15.32 -5.83 13.15
N LYS A 232 -14.37 -4.92 12.94
CA LYS A 232 -13.55 -4.91 11.72
C LYS A 232 -12.70 -6.17 11.55
N THR A 233 -12.31 -6.80 12.65
CA THR A 233 -11.55 -8.05 12.63
C THR A 233 -12.45 -9.23 12.23
N LEU A 234 -13.70 -9.26 12.70
CA LEU A 234 -14.69 -10.26 12.29
C LEU A 234 -15.00 -10.15 10.80
N ASP A 235 -15.27 -8.95 10.29
CA ASP A 235 -15.57 -8.74 8.86
C ASP A 235 -14.45 -9.28 7.95
N GLU A 236 -13.19 -9.06 8.33
CA GLU A 236 -12.04 -9.57 7.59
C GLU A 236 -11.89 -11.10 7.68
N MET A 237 -12.27 -11.70 8.81
CA MET A 237 -12.28 -13.16 8.95
C MET A 237 -13.34 -13.80 8.06
N ASP A 238 -14.54 -13.21 7.99
CA ASP A 238 -15.62 -13.68 7.13
C ASP A 238 -15.22 -13.59 5.64
N GLN A 239 -14.60 -12.48 5.23
CA GLN A 239 -14.03 -12.33 3.89
C GLN A 239 -13.00 -13.42 3.60
N LYS A 240 -12.02 -13.65 4.49
CA LYS A 240 -11.04 -14.73 4.31
C LYS A 240 -11.69 -16.11 4.24
N GLN A 241 -12.70 -16.38 5.05
CA GLN A 241 -13.41 -17.66 5.06
C GLN A 241 -14.15 -17.90 3.74
N SER A 242 -14.76 -16.87 3.14
CA SER A 242 -15.37 -16.97 1.82
C SER A 242 -14.36 -17.34 0.72
N LEU A 243 -13.14 -16.79 0.77
CA LEU A 243 -12.05 -17.13 -0.16
C LEU A 243 -11.63 -18.58 -0.02
N VAL A 244 -11.51 -19.08 1.22
CA VAL A 244 -11.18 -20.49 1.50
C VAL A 244 -12.28 -21.42 0.99
N LYS A 245 -13.55 -21.06 1.20
CA LYS A 245 -14.70 -21.83 0.70
C LYS A 245 -14.70 -21.89 -0.84
N ARG A 246 -14.43 -20.78 -1.51
CA ARG A 246 -14.26 -20.73 -2.97
C ARG A 246 -13.11 -21.61 -3.44
N ALA A 247 -11.96 -21.57 -2.76
CA ALA A 247 -10.83 -22.43 -3.08
C ALA A 247 -11.19 -23.92 -2.91
N LYS A 248 -11.93 -24.28 -1.85
CA LYS A 248 -12.42 -25.64 -1.62
C LYS A 248 -13.36 -26.11 -2.75
N GLN A 249 -14.27 -25.27 -3.22
CA GLN A 249 -15.14 -25.57 -4.36
C GLN A 249 -14.33 -25.83 -5.63
N LEU A 250 -13.35 -24.98 -5.92
CA LEU A 250 -12.46 -25.15 -7.07
C LEU A 250 -11.64 -26.45 -7.01
N MET A 251 -11.19 -26.86 -5.82
CA MET A 251 -10.41 -28.09 -5.62
C MET A 251 -11.24 -29.37 -5.68
N THR A 252 -12.49 -29.33 -5.21
CA THR A 252 -13.37 -30.51 -5.15
C THR A 252 -14.00 -30.85 -6.49
N GLY A 253 -13.78 -30.04 -7.52
CA GLY A 253 -14.41 -30.23 -8.82
C GLY A 253 -15.93 -30.03 -8.78
N GLU A 254 -16.48 -29.56 -7.66
CA GLU A 254 -17.75 -28.84 -7.61
C GLU A 254 -17.54 -27.54 -8.37
N SER A 255 -17.49 -27.66 -9.70
CA SER A 255 -17.71 -26.54 -10.60
C SER A 255 -18.96 -25.83 -10.08
N PRO A 256 -19.01 -24.49 -10.06
CA PRO A 256 -20.28 -23.81 -9.92
C PRO A 256 -21.15 -24.48 -10.98
N ALA A 257 -22.19 -25.19 -10.53
CA ALA A 257 -23.09 -25.89 -11.41
C ALA A 257 -23.29 -24.95 -12.58
N LYS A 258 -22.88 -25.44 -13.76
CA LYS A 258 -23.24 -24.87 -15.07
C LYS A 258 -24.54 -24.13 -14.81
N ILE A 259 -24.56 -22.82 -15.03
CA ILE A 259 -25.77 -22.00 -14.88
C ILE A 259 -26.76 -22.58 -15.89
N VAL A 260 -27.36 -23.71 -15.52
CA VAL A 260 -28.65 -24.15 -15.92
C VAL A 260 -29.46 -22.99 -15.42
N LYS A 261 -30.05 -22.29 -16.38
CA LYS A 261 -31.25 -21.51 -16.19
C LYS A 261 -32.26 -22.43 -15.50
N THR A 262 -32.12 -22.56 -14.19
CA THR A 262 -33.07 -23.14 -13.27
C THR A 262 -33.28 -22.03 -12.28
N GLU A 263 -34.30 -21.23 -12.61
CA GLU A 263 -35.10 -20.41 -11.72
C GLU A 263 -34.32 -19.66 -10.63
N ASN A 264 -34.09 -18.39 -10.94
CA ASN A 264 -33.52 -17.33 -10.10
C ASN A 264 -34.39 -17.02 -8.87
N SER A 265 -34.40 -17.91 -7.90
CA SER A 265 -34.93 -17.62 -6.57
C SER A 265 -34.20 -18.48 -5.55
N ALA A 266 -33.64 -17.86 -4.50
CA ALA A 266 -33.30 -18.61 -3.31
C ALA A 266 -34.57 -19.40 -2.92
N PRO A 267 -34.47 -20.73 -2.69
CA PRO A 267 -35.63 -21.49 -2.28
C PRO A 267 -36.25 -20.80 -1.05
N PRO A 268 -37.57 -20.55 -1.05
CA PRO A 268 -38.22 -19.91 0.08
C PRO A 268 -37.90 -20.67 1.36
N LEU A 269 -37.58 -19.93 2.42
CA LEU A 269 -37.20 -20.47 3.74
C LEU A 269 -38.39 -21.19 4.40
N VAL A 270 -39.61 -20.92 3.95
CA VAL A 270 -40.84 -21.50 4.47
C VAL A 270 -41.74 -21.98 3.32
N ASP A 271 -42.20 -23.23 3.39
CA ASP A 271 -43.32 -23.69 2.56
C ASP A 271 -44.61 -23.00 3.04
N PRO A 272 -45.38 -22.32 2.18
CA PRO A 272 -46.62 -21.67 2.56
C PRO A 272 -47.67 -22.60 3.20
N ALA A 273 -47.52 -23.92 3.09
CA ALA A 273 -48.37 -24.93 3.73
C ALA A 273 -47.82 -25.48 5.08
N ALA A 274 -46.68 -24.97 5.59
CA ALA A 274 -46.06 -25.48 6.81
C ALA A 274 -46.88 -25.15 8.09
N LYS A 275 -46.96 -26.11 9.02
CA LYS A 275 -47.61 -25.92 10.34
C LYS A 275 -46.97 -24.75 11.08
N ASP A 276 -47.79 -23.92 11.74
CA ASP A 276 -47.35 -22.69 12.41
C ASP A 276 -46.59 -22.98 13.72
N THR A 277 -45.37 -23.47 13.57
CA THR A 277 -44.41 -23.71 14.66
C THR A 277 -43.62 -22.45 15.00
N PRO A 278 -43.02 -22.36 16.19
CA PRO A 278 -42.11 -21.26 16.55
C PRO A 278 -40.96 -21.08 15.54
N LEU A 279 -40.41 -22.18 15.01
CA LEU A 279 -39.33 -22.15 14.01
C LEU A 279 -39.79 -21.56 12.67
N THR A 280 -40.96 -21.95 12.16
CA THR A 280 -41.53 -21.37 10.92
C THR A 280 -41.85 -19.88 11.05
N ARG A 281 -42.25 -19.40 12.24
CA ARG A 281 -42.43 -17.95 12.48
C ARG A 281 -41.10 -17.20 12.45
N LEU A 282 -40.05 -17.77 13.04
CA LEU A 282 -38.70 -17.21 12.96
C LEU A 282 -38.22 -17.12 11.52
N LEU A 283 -38.33 -18.21 10.74
CA LEU A 283 -37.88 -18.24 9.34
C LEU A 283 -38.59 -17.20 8.46
N ARG A 284 -39.89 -16.95 8.70
CA ARG A 284 -40.62 -15.88 8.02
C ARG A 284 -40.10 -14.48 8.37
N GLN A 285 -39.74 -14.26 9.64
CA GLN A 285 -39.09 -13.01 10.07
C GLN A 285 -37.71 -12.85 9.40
N ILE A 286 -36.98 -13.94 9.22
CA ILE A 286 -35.69 -13.95 8.49
C ILE A 286 -35.89 -13.56 7.01
N GLU A 287 -36.92 -14.09 6.33
CA GLU A 287 -37.24 -13.68 4.95
C GLU A 287 -37.52 -12.18 4.84
N GLU A 288 -38.24 -11.62 5.79
CA GLU A 288 -38.54 -10.18 5.80
C GLU A 288 -37.26 -9.36 6.03
N LEU A 289 -36.37 -9.80 6.92
CA LEU A 289 -35.07 -9.17 7.13
C LEU A 289 -34.19 -9.24 5.87
N VAL A 290 -34.16 -10.40 5.20
CA VAL A 290 -33.44 -10.58 3.92
C VAL A 290 -33.99 -9.65 2.84
N LYS A 291 -35.32 -9.58 2.70
CA LYS A 291 -35.98 -8.68 1.74
C LYS A 291 -35.66 -7.20 1.99
N ASN A 292 -35.44 -6.83 3.25
CA ASN A 292 -35.05 -5.49 3.67
C ASN A 292 -33.52 -5.28 3.72
N ASN A 293 -32.72 -6.19 3.16
CA ASN A 293 -31.25 -6.16 3.17
C ASN A 293 -30.62 -6.14 4.58
N GLN A 294 -31.32 -6.63 5.60
CA GLN A 294 -30.85 -6.71 6.99
C GLN A 294 -30.19 -8.06 7.29
N TYR A 295 -29.23 -8.46 6.45
CA TYR A 295 -28.57 -9.77 6.50
C TYR A 295 -27.87 -10.06 7.84
N GLY A 296 -27.19 -9.07 8.43
CA GLY A 296 -26.53 -9.22 9.73
C GLY A 296 -27.51 -9.54 10.87
N LYS A 297 -28.68 -8.90 10.89
CA LYS A 297 -29.73 -9.21 11.88
C LYS A 297 -30.30 -10.61 11.66
N ALA A 298 -30.51 -10.99 10.41
CA ALA A 298 -30.99 -12.31 10.04
C ALA A 298 -30.02 -13.41 10.51
N LYS A 299 -28.72 -13.27 10.23
CA LYS A 299 -27.67 -14.20 10.68
C LYS A 299 -27.57 -14.28 12.20
N LEU A 300 -27.66 -13.14 12.90
CA LEU A 300 -27.61 -13.10 14.36
C LEU A 300 -28.78 -13.86 15.00
N LEU A 301 -30.00 -13.65 14.50
CA LEU A 301 -31.19 -14.36 14.98
C LEU A 301 -31.08 -15.87 14.76
N LEU A 302 -30.66 -16.29 13.57
CA LEU A 302 -30.45 -17.71 13.26
C LEU A 302 -29.34 -18.33 14.12
N THR A 303 -28.24 -17.61 14.36
CA THR A 303 -27.13 -18.10 15.21
C THR A 303 -27.56 -18.26 16.66
N ASN A 304 -28.35 -17.32 17.19
CA ASN A 304 -28.89 -17.42 18.55
C ASN A 304 -29.86 -18.60 18.68
N GLN A 305 -30.72 -18.83 17.67
CA GLN A 305 -31.62 -19.99 17.64
C GLN A 305 -30.86 -21.31 17.52
N TRP A 306 -29.82 -21.36 16.69
CA TRP A 306 -28.99 -22.56 16.49
C TRP A 306 -28.36 -23.05 17.80
N ARG A 307 -27.93 -22.13 18.69
CA ARG A 307 -27.38 -22.47 20.01
C ARG A 307 -28.42 -23.09 20.97
N GLN A 308 -29.70 -22.86 20.74
CA GLN A 308 -30.80 -23.29 21.61
C GLN A 308 -31.54 -24.53 21.09
N SER A 309 -31.37 -24.88 19.81
CA SER A 309 -32.05 -26.00 19.15
C SER A 309 -31.27 -27.32 19.29
N GLN A 310 -31.99 -28.45 19.27
CA GLN A 310 -31.43 -29.81 19.23
C GLN A 310 -32.14 -30.65 18.15
N GLY A 311 -31.42 -31.58 17.50
CA GLY A 311 -32.00 -32.50 16.51
C GLY A 311 -32.39 -31.82 15.19
N ALA A 312 -33.49 -32.26 14.57
CA ALA A 312 -33.92 -31.86 13.21
C ALA A 312 -34.08 -30.34 12.98
N GLU A 313 -34.28 -29.55 14.04
CA GLU A 313 -34.34 -28.08 13.94
C GLU A 313 -32.98 -27.46 13.55
N THR A 314 -31.87 -28.08 13.98
CA THR A 314 -30.53 -27.55 13.70
C THR A 314 -30.17 -27.61 12.22
N GLU A 315 -30.54 -28.67 11.51
CA GLU A 315 -30.36 -28.80 10.06
C GLU A 315 -31.16 -27.72 9.30
N THR A 316 -32.39 -27.45 9.75
CA THR A 316 -33.25 -26.41 9.16
C THR A 316 -32.64 -25.01 9.35
N ILE A 317 -32.09 -24.72 10.53
CA ILE A 317 -31.43 -23.45 10.83
C ILE A 317 -30.12 -23.30 10.05
N GLU A 318 -29.35 -24.38 9.87
CA GLU A 318 -28.12 -24.36 9.06
C GLU A 318 -28.42 -24.08 7.58
N GLN A 319 -29.48 -24.69 7.04
CA GLN A 319 -29.95 -24.38 5.69
C GLN A 319 -30.39 -22.91 5.57
N ALA A 320 -31.05 -22.38 6.59
CA ALA A 320 -31.45 -20.97 6.61
C ALA A 320 -30.26 -20.01 6.69
N LEU A 321 -29.21 -20.34 7.46
CA LEU A 321 -27.96 -19.56 7.49
C LEU A 321 -27.27 -19.57 6.13
N LYS A 322 -27.26 -20.73 5.46
CA LYS A 322 -26.71 -20.87 4.12
C LYS A 322 -27.47 -20.02 3.10
N SER A 323 -28.81 -20.02 3.13
CA SER A 323 -29.61 -19.22 2.20
C SER A 323 -29.48 -17.71 2.44
N VAL A 324 -29.44 -17.24 3.69
CA VAL A 324 -29.17 -15.83 4.03
C VAL A 324 -27.79 -15.41 3.53
N THR A 325 -26.77 -16.26 3.69
CA THR A 325 -25.41 -15.98 3.21
C THR A 325 -25.36 -15.88 1.68
N ILE A 326 -26.02 -16.80 0.97
CA ILE A 326 -26.13 -16.74 -0.50
C ILE A 326 -26.86 -15.47 -0.96
N ALA A 327 -27.92 -15.09 -0.26
CA ALA A 327 -28.68 -13.88 -0.59
C ALA A 327 -27.83 -12.61 -0.38
N GLU A 328 -27.05 -12.54 0.69
CA GLU A 328 -26.11 -11.44 0.95
C GLU A 328 -24.97 -11.39 -0.08
N GLU A 329 -24.34 -12.53 -0.38
CA GLU A 329 -23.29 -12.63 -1.41
C GLU A 329 -23.80 -12.14 -2.76
N LYS A 330 -25.03 -12.53 -3.13
CA LYS A 330 -25.68 -12.08 -4.37
C LYS A 330 -25.96 -10.58 -4.35
N TYR A 331 -26.55 -10.06 -3.28
CA TYR A 331 -26.82 -8.63 -3.14
C TYR A 331 -25.52 -7.82 -3.26
N GLN A 332 -24.45 -8.24 -2.56
CA GLN A 332 -23.16 -7.58 -2.62
C GLN A 332 -22.55 -7.65 -4.03
N GLN A 333 -22.70 -8.77 -4.73
CA GLN A 333 -22.21 -8.92 -6.10
C GLN A 333 -22.97 -7.99 -7.06
N GLU A 334 -24.30 -7.91 -6.95
CA GLU A 334 -25.13 -7.00 -7.75
C GLU A 334 -24.79 -5.53 -7.46
N GLU A 335 -24.61 -5.18 -6.18
CA GLU A 335 -24.20 -3.83 -5.77
C GLU A 335 -22.80 -3.46 -6.28
N ASN A 336 -21.84 -4.40 -6.23
CA ASN A 336 -20.49 -4.20 -6.75
C ASN A 336 -20.49 -3.99 -8.28
N VAL A 337 -21.27 -4.80 -9.02
CA VAL A 337 -21.41 -4.65 -10.48
C VAL A 337 -22.05 -3.29 -10.81
N LYS A 338 -23.12 -2.92 -10.11
CA LYS A 338 -23.78 -1.62 -10.28
C LYS A 338 -22.85 -0.46 -9.97
N THR A 339 -22.05 -0.57 -8.91
CA THR A 339 -21.06 0.45 -8.53
C THR A 339 -19.96 0.57 -9.57
N ALA A 340 -19.45 -0.55 -10.10
CA ALA A 340 -18.45 -0.55 -11.15
C ALA A 340 -18.98 0.12 -12.44
N GLN A 341 -20.20 -0.22 -12.86
CA GLN A 341 -20.87 0.39 -14.01
C GLN A 341 -21.09 1.90 -13.82
N ASN A 342 -21.51 2.32 -12.62
CA ASN A 342 -21.69 3.73 -12.29
C ASN A 342 -20.36 4.49 -12.35
N ASN A 343 -19.28 3.90 -11.85
CA ASN A 343 -17.94 4.49 -11.89
C ASN A 343 -17.41 4.63 -13.32
N GLU A 344 -17.62 3.62 -14.17
CA GLU A 344 -17.26 3.67 -15.59
C GLU A 344 -18.06 4.77 -16.32
N THR A 345 -19.36 4.85 -16.06
CA THR A 345 -20.25 5.91 -16.57
C THR A 345 -19.76 7.29 -16.13
N LEU A 346 -19.36 7.46 -14.88
CA LEU A 346 -18.79 8.72 -14.38
C LEU A 346 -17.47 9.08 -15.07
N ALA A 347 -16.59 8.11 -15.28
CA ALA A 347 -15.34 8.33 -16.00
C ALA A 347 -15.59 8.77 -17.45
N ALA A 348 -16.55 8.14 -18.14
CA ALA A 348 -16.97 8.52 -19.49
C ALA A 348 -17.56 9.95 -19.51
N ALA A 349 -18.42 10.30 -18.56
CA ALA A 349 -18.97 11.66 -18.44
C ALA A 349 -17.88 12.71 -18.25
N ARG A 350 -16.90 12.46 -17.36
CA ARG A 350 -15.75 13.39 -17.15
C ARG A 350 -14.96 13.59 -18.44
N LYS A 351 -14.75 12.52 -19.22
CA LYS A 351 -14.07 12.59 -20.52
C LYS A 351 -14.86 13.46 -21.51
N LEU A 352 -16.17 13.26 -21.62
CA LEU A 352 -17.04 14.04 -22.50
C LEU A 352 -17.03 15.53 -22.14
N ILE A 353 -17.06 15.88 -20.85
CA ILE A 353 -16.96 17.28 -20.39
C ILE A 353 -15.60 17.89 -20.77
N LYS A 354 -14.51 17.14 -20.59
CA LYS A 354 -13.16 17.59 -21.00
C LYS A 354 -13.06 17.82 -22.50
N GLU A 355 -13.74 17.00 -23.29
CA GLU A 355 -13.85 17.13 -24.75
C GLU A 355 -14.89 18.18 -25.20
N GLN A 356 -15.48 18.94 -24.27
CA GLN A 356 -16.56 19.92 -24.50
C GLN A 356 -17.83 19.35 -25.13
N LYS A 357 -18.02 18.02 -25.10
CA LYS A 357 -19.25 17.33 -25.50
C LYS A 357 -20.26 17.34 -24.36
N ASN A 358 -20.64 18.55 -23.94
CA ASN A 358 -21.42 18.77 -22.72
C ASN A 358 -22.83 18.17 -22.80
N THR A 359 -23.48 18.15 -23.97
CA THR A 359 -24.82 17.56 -24.14
C THR A 359 -24.82 16.06 -23.86
N GLU A 360 -23.89 15.31 -24.48
CA GLU A 360 -23.73 13.87 -24.28
C GLU A 360 -23.41 13.55 -22.81
N ALA A 361 -22.57 14.37 -22.17
CA ALA A 361 -22.27 14.22 -20.74
C ALA A 361 -23.50 14.40 -19.85
N ILE A 362 -24.35 15.39 -20.14
CA ILE A 362 -25.58 15.64 -19.37
C ILE A 362 -26.56 14.47 -19.49
N ASP A 363 -26.75 13.93 -20.68
CA ASP A 363 -27.67 12.81 -20.92
C ASP A 363 -27.19 11.55 -20.16
N LEU A 364 -25.89 11.27 -20.26
CA LEU A 364 -25.26 10.14 -19.58
C LEU A 364 -25.35 10.25 -18.04
N LEU A 365 -25.11 11.45 -17.49
CA LEU A 365 -25.23 11.70 -16.05
C LEU A 365 -26.68 11.70 -15.56
N SER A 366 -27.64 12.06 -16.42
CA SER A 366 -29.06 12.04 -16.06
C SER A 366 -29.58 10.62 -15.85
N GLY A 367 -29.01 9.62 -16.55
CA GLY A 367 -29.31 8.21 -16.31
C GLY A 367 -28.97 7.73 -14.90
N LEU A 368 -27.92 8.28 -14.29
CA LEU A 368 -27.47 7.93 -12.94
C LEU A 368 -28.32 8.57 -11.83
N LEU A 369 -29.02 9.67 -12.12
CA LEU A 369 -29.82 10.41 -11.13
C LEU A 369 -31.14 9.72 -10.74
N ASN A 370 -31.50 8.64 -11.43
CA ASN A 370 -32.68 7.84 -11.08
C ASN A 370 -32.45 6.97 -9.82
N ASP A 371 -31.21 6.87 -9.36
CA ASP A 371 -30.89 6.17 -8.11
C ASP A 371 -31.08 7.10 -6.90
N PRO A 372 -31.94 6.77 -5.92
CA PRO A 372 -32.10 7.58 -4.71
C PRO A 372 -30.81 7.70 -3.89
N ASN A 373 -29.86 6.78 -4.05
CA ASN A 373 -28.54 6.81 -3.39
C ASN A 373 -27.44 7.40 -4.28
N VAL A 374 -27.80 8.16 -5.33
CA VAL A 374 -26.81 8.75 -6.24
C VAL A 374 -25.84 9.68 -5.50
N SER A 375 -24.55 9.50 -5.77
CA SER A 375 -23.48 10.30 -5.18
C SER A 375 -23.68 11.80 -5.47
N PRO A 376 -23.40 12.70 -4.50
CA PRO A 376 -23.44 14.15 -4.72
C PRO A 376 -22.54 14.59 -5.88
N GLU A 377 -21.46 13.86 -6.15
CA GLU A 377 -20.55 14.14 -7.26
C GLU A 377 -21.26 14.11 -8.63
N VAL A 378 -22.20 13.18 -8.84
CA VAL A 378 -22.95 13.08 -10.11
C VAL A 378 -23.74 14.36 -10.36
N LYS A 379 -24.36 14.90 -9.30
CA LYS A 379 -25.14 16.14 -9.36
C LYS A 379 -24.24 17.33 -9.69
N GLU A 380 -23.10 17.44 -9.02
CA GLU A 380 -22.12 18.51 -9.26
C GLU A 380 -21.54 18.47 -10.68
N LEU A 381 -21.16 17.28 -11.15
CA LEU A 381 -20.59 17.10 -12.48
C LEU A 381 -21.60 17.44 -13.57
N ARG A 382 -22.88 17.07 -13.38
CA ARG A 382 -23.97 17.43 -14.30
C ARG A 382 -24.21 18.94 -14.32
N GLU A 383 -24.23 19.57 -13.15
CA GLU A 383 -24.39 21.02 -13.04
C GLU A 383 -23.23 21.76 -13.74
N SER A 384 -22.00 21.26 -13.61
CA SER A 384 -20.83 21.79 -14.33
C SER A 384 -20.99 21.65 -15.85
N ALA A 385 -21.42 20.48 -16.34
CA ALA A 385 -21.67 20.26 -17.77
C ALA A 385 -22.77 21.19 -18.32
N ILE A 386 -23.86 21.38 -17.55
CA ILE A 386 -24.94 22.32 -17.89
C ILE A 386 -24.40 23.75 -18.00
N GLN A 387 -23.59 24.18 -17.04
CA GLN A 387 -23.00 25.53 -17.06
C GLN A 387 -22.08 25.75 -18.25
N ASN A 388 -21.25 24.75 -18.60
CA ASN A 388 -20.38 24.82 -19.77
C ASN A 388 -21.20 24.92 -21.06
N LEU A 389 -22.22 24.06 -21.21
CA LEU A 389 -23.13 24.09 -22.37
C LEU A 389 -23.83 25.46 -22.52
N ILE A 390 -24.36 25.99 -21.41
CA ILE A 390 -25.03 27.29 -21.40
C ILE A 390 -24.06 28.40 -21.80
N ASN A 391 -22.84 28.40 -21.27
CA ASN A 391 -21.84 29.40 -21.61
C ASN A 391 -21.47 29.34 -23.10
N ASP A 392 -21.26 28.14 -23.66
CA ASP A 392 -20.92 27.96 -25.07
C ASP A 392 -22.05 28.45 -25.99
N GLU A 393 -23.28 28.02 -25.75
CA GLU A 393 -24.43 28.45 -26.57
C GLU A 393 -24.76 29.94 -26.39
N ARG A 394 -24.57 30.49 -25.18
CA ARG A 394 -24.70 31.94 -24.94
C ARG A 394 -23.66 32.72 -25.72
N ASN A 395 -22.42 32.25 -25.78
CA ASN A 395 -21.35 32.89 -26.56
C ASN A 395 -21.69 32.86 -28.06
N LYS A 396 -22.19 31.74 -28.58
CA LYS A 396 -22.69 31.65 -29.97
C LYS A 396 -23.83 32.63 -30.23
N ALA A 397 -24.78 32.76 -29.30
CA ALA A 397 -25.86 33.73 -29.38
C ALA A 397 -25.35 35.19 -29.35
N ALA A 398 -24.32 35.47 -28.55
CA ALA A 398 -23.67 36.79 -28.49
C ALA A 398 -22.91 37.14 -29.79
N THR A 399 -22.29 36.15 -30.45
CA THR A 399 -21.68 36.35 -31.78
C THR A 399 -22.74 36.74 -32.82
N LEU A 400 -23.89 36.06 -32.83
CA LEU A 400 -25.01 36.42 -33.72
C LEU A 400 -25.53 37.84 -33.43
N PHE A 401 -25.72 38.17 -32.15
CA PHE A 401 -26.14 39.51 -31.76
C PHE A 401 -25.12 40.58 -32.20
N SER A 402 -23.83 40.31 -32.02
CA SER A 402 -22.76 41.23 -32.44
C SER A 402 -22.73 41.40 -33.96
N ALA A 403 -22.96 40.34 -34.73
CA ALA A 403 -23.09 40.42 -36.19
C ALA A 403 -24.30 41.25 -36.62
N ALA A 404 -25.42 41.14 -35.89
CA ALA A 404 -26.61 41.95 -36.11
C ALA A 404 -26.37 43.45 -35.87
N VAL A 405 -25.60 43.80 -34.84
CA VAL A 405 -25.27 45.20 -34.54
C VAL A 405 -24.33 45.79 -35.60
N LYS A 406 -23.45 44.98 -36.18
CA LYS A 406 -22.44 45.43 -37.15
C LYS A 406 -22.94 45.49 -38.60
N THR A 407 -24.05 44.82 -38.92
CA THR A 407 -24.56 44.78 -40.29
C THR A 407 -25.43 46.01 -40.59
N GLY A 408 -25.22 46.62 -41.76
CA GLY A 408 -26.07 47.70 -42.27
C GLY A 408 -27.33 47.22 -42.99
N ASP A 409 -27.45 45.91 -43.23
CA ASP A 409 -28.59 45.30 -43.91
C ASP A 409 -29.69 44.95 -42.90
N ALA A 410 -30.85 45.60 -43.03
CA ALA A 410 -31.99 45.43 -42.11
C ALA A 410 -32.56 44.00 -42.11
N ALA A 411 -32.56 43.31 -43.25
CA ALA A 411 -33.06 41.94 -43.34
C ALA A 411 -32.14 40.98 -42.61
N LYS A 412 -30.82 41.10 -42.83
CA LYS A 412 -29.81 40.29 -42.12
C LYS A 412 -29.75 40.60 -40.64
N LYS A 413 -29.91 41.88 -40.24
CA LYS A 413 -30.02 42.26 -38.82
C LYS A 413 -31.16 41.52 -38.15
N LYS A 414 -32.35 41.50 -38.75
CA LYS A 414 -33.52 40.77 -38.24
C LYS A 414 -33.24 39.27 -38.11
N GLU A 415 -32.65 38.65 -39.13
CA GLU A 415 -32.32 37.22 -39.14
C GLU A 415 -31.37 36.84 -37.99
N TYR A 416 -30.26 37.57 -37.84
CA TYR A 416 -29.29 37.31 -36.77
C TYR A 416 -29.88 37.50 -35.37
N LEU A 417 -30.72 38.52 -35.17
CA LEU A 417 -31.39 38.74 -33.89
C LEU A 417 -32.39 37.61 -33.58
N LEU A 418 -33.19 37.15 -34.55
CA LEU A 418 -34.09 36.02 -34.35
C LEU A 418 -33.32 34.72 -34.05
N ALA A 419 -32.20 34.48 -34.73
CA ALA A 419 -31.34 33.33 -34.45
C ALA A 419 -30.73 33.39 -33.03
N SER A 420 -30.26 34.57 -32.62
CA SER A 420 -29.76 34.81 -31.25
C SER A 420 -30.86 34.57 -30.21
N TYR A 421 -32.06 35.12 -30.45
CA TYR A 421 -33.23 34.96 -29.59
C TYR A 421 -33.61 33.49 -29.40
N ARG A 422 -33.74 32.73 -30.50
CA ARG A 422 -34.10 31.30 -30.45
C ARG A 422 -33.11 30.48 -29.65
N LYS A 423 -31.80 30.73 -29.81
CA LYS A 423 -30.76 30.05 -29.03
C LYS A 423 -30.91 30.29 -27.53
N LEU A 424 -31.11 31.54 -27.13
CA LEU A 424 -31.29 31.89 -25.71
C LEU A 424 -32.59 31.32 -25.13
N LYS A 425 -33.69 31.36 -25.90
CA LYS A 425 -35.00 30.82 -25.49
C LYS A 425 -34.92 29.31 -25.20
N VAL A 426 -34.31 28.54 -26.09
CA VAL A 426 -34.12 27.09 -25.91
C VAL A 426 -33.32 26.77 -24.64
N LEU A 427 -32.31 27.56 -24.28
CA LEU A 427 -31.55 27.36 -23.05
C LEU A 427 -32.38 27.62 -21.79
N ILE A 428 -33.20 28.67 -21.81
CA ILE A 428 -34.11 29.03 -20.70
C ILE A 428 -35.14 27.92 -20.48
N GLU A 429 -35.73 27.41 -21.56
CA GLU A 429 -36.72 26.33 -21.52
C GLU A 429 -36.12 25.01 -21.03
N LYS A 430 -34.90 24.66 -21.49
CA LYS A 430 -34.24 23.40 -21.09
C LYS A 430 -33.67 23.43 -19.69
N PHE A 431 -33.21 24.58 -19.21
CA PHE A 431 -32.51 24.69 -17.93
C PHE A 431 -33.06 25.81 -17.03
N PRO A 432 -34.36 25.78 -16.67
CA PRO A 432 -35.00 26.85 -15.90
C PRO A 432 -34.42 27.01 -14.48
N GLN A 433 -33.84 25.95 -13.93
CA GLN A 433 -33.24 25.94 -12.58
C GLN A 433 -31.73 26.20 -12.59
N SER A 434 -31.13 26.56 -13.74
CA SER A 434 -29.70 26.83 -13.82
C SER A 434 -29.32 28.08 -13.00
N LYS A 435 -28.14 28.05 -12.37
CA LYS A 435 -27.52 29.23 -11.74
C LYS A 435 -27.31 30.40 -12.71
N LEU A 436 -27.32 30.15 -14.02
CA LEU A 436 -27.12 31.16 -15.07
C LEU A 436 -28.43 31.73 -15.63
N ILE A 437 -29.60 31.32 -15.12
CA ILE A 437 -30.90 31.73 -15.67
C ILE A 437 -31.10 33.25 -15.68
N GLY A 438 -30.66 33.95 -14.62
CA GLY A 438 -30.75 35.41 -14.55
C GLY A 438 -29.94 36.11 -15.65
N LYS A 439 -28.77 35.58 -16.00
CA LYS A 439 -27.94 36.10 -17.11
C LYS A 439 -28.58 35.82 -18.48
N LEU A 440 -29.20 34.66 -18.65
CA LEU A 440 -29.92 34.32 -19.89
C LEU A 440 -31.12 35.24 -20.10
N ASN A 441 -31.90 35.49 -19.04
CA ASN A 441 -33.03 36.42 -19.07
C ASN A 441 -32.60 37.86 -19.37
N GLY A 442 -31.48 38.32 -18.82
CA GLY A 442 -30.93 39.63 -19.17
C GLY A 442 -30.50 39.73 -20.64
N ASN A 443 -29.89 38.68 -21.18
CA ASN A 443 -29.45 38.66 -22.57
C ASN A 443 -30.64 38.58 -23.54
N ILE A 444 -31.63 37.73 -23.28
CA ILE A 444 -32.79 37.59 -24.17
C ILE A 444 -33.60 38.89 -24.22
N GLN A 445 -33.68 39.62 -23.10
CA GLN A 445 -34.36 40.91 -23.04
C GLN A 445 -33.69 41.95 -23.95
N LYS A 446 -32.35 42.03 -23.94
CA LYS A 446 -31.61 42.92 -24.86
C LYS A 446 -31.86 42.58 -26.34
N VAL A 447 -31.96 41.29 -26.66
CA VAL A 447 -32.30 40.85 -28.03
C VAL A 447 -33.74 41.26 -28.38
N LYS A 448 -34.71 41.11 -27.46
CA LYS A 448 -36.10 41.55 -27.66
C LYS A 448 -36.17 43.05 -27.94
N GLU A 449 -35.46 43.88 -27.18
CA GLU A 449 -35.41 45.33 -27.38
C GLU A 449 -34.90 45.72 -28.78
N GLU A 450 -33.83 45.07 -29.27
CA GLU A 450 -33.34 45.31 -30.63
C GLU A 450 -34.30 44.83 -31.73
N LEU A 451 -35.05 43.75 -31.50
CA LEU A 451 -36.08 43.27 -32.42
C LEU A 451 -37.28 44.21 -32.48
N GLN A 452 -37.68 44.79 -31.34
CA GLN A 452 -38.76 45.77 -31.27
C GLN A 452 -38.41 47.05 -32.04
N LYS A 453 -37.14 47.49 -32.03
CA LYS A 453 -36.68 48.62 -32.87
C LYS A 453 -36.85 48.37 -34.37
N LEU A 454 -36.96 47.10 -34.79
CA LEU A 454 -37.24 46.69 -36.17
C LEU A 454 -38.72 46.39 -36.41
N GLY A 455 -39.61 46.66 -35.44
CA GLY A 455 -41.03 46.35 -35.51
C GLY A 455 -41.35 44.85 -35.46
N VAL A 456 -40.44 44.03 -34.94
CA VAL A 456 -40.59 42.57 -34.86
C VAL A 456 -40.88 42.16 -33.42
N ASN A 457 -42.02 41.50 -33.20
CA ASN A 457 -42.29 40.81 -31.93
C ASN A 457 -41.81 39.35 -32.03
N PRO A 458 -40.84 38.91 -31.20
CA PRO A 458 -40.31 37.55 -31.26
C PRO A 458 -41.06 36.52 -30.41
N GLU A 459 -42.17 36.89 -29.76
CA GLU A 459 -42.99 35.97 -28.95
C GLU A 459 -43.83 34.99 -29.79
#